data_AF-A0A8T0JV61-F1
#
_entry.id   AF-A0A8T0JV61-F1
#
_cell.length_a   1.000
_cell.length_b   1.000
_cell.length_c   1.000
_cell.angle_alpha   90.00
_cell.angle_beta   90.00
_cell.angle_gamma   90.00
#
_symmetry.space_group_name_H-M   'P 1'
#
loop_
_entity.id
_entity.type
_entity.pdbx_description
1 polymer ?
#
loop_
_entity_poly.entity_id
_entity_poly.type
_entity_poly.pdbx_seq_one_letter_code
_entity_poly.pdbx_strand_id
1 'polypeptide(L)'
;MAATTNAAALPRQLSQKEADIQMMLAANVHLGTKNCDFQMERYIFKRRNDGIYIINLGKTWEKLQLAARVIVAIGNPQDIIVQSARPYGQRAVLKFALYTGAHAIARRHTPGTFTNTQFNS
;
A
#
# COMPACT_ATOMS: atom_id res chain seq x y z
N MET A 1 35.94 16.39 23.64
CA MET A 1 35.37 15.45 22.66
C MET A 1 34.44 14.49 23.41
N ALA A 2 33.15 14.74 23.39
CA ALA A 2 32.14 13.82 23.92
C ALA A 2 31.12 13.61 22.79
N ALA A 3 31.09 12.41 22.24
CA ALA A 3 30.18 12.03 21.17
C ALA A 3 28.76 11.91 21.74
N THR A 4 27.87 12.82 21.34
CA THR A 4 26.43 12.71 21.59
C THR A 4 25.90 11.60 20.69
N THR A 5 25.72 10.41 21.24
CA THR A 5 25.03 9.31 20.57
C THR A 5 23.55 9.66 20.48
N ASN A 6 23.11 10.13 19.31
CA ASN A 6 21.70 10.23 18.95
C ASN A 6 21.11 8.81 18.98
N ALA A 7 20.47 8.45 20.09
CA ALA A 7 19.62 7.29 20.17
C ALA A 7 18.52 7.47 19.11
N ALA A 8 18.61 6.72 18.01
CA ALA A 8 17.55 6.65 17.02
C ALA A 8 16.26 6.28 17.76
N ALA A 9 15.36 7.25 17.91
CA ALA A 9 14.07 7.04 18.54
C ALA A 9 13.39 5.87 17.82
N LEU A 10 13.14 4.78 18.54
CA LEU A 10 12.30 3.68 18.05
C LEU A 10 11.03 4.33 17.50
N PRO A 11 10.69 4.15 16.22
CA PRO A 11 9.51 4.78 15.65
C PRO A 11 8.33 4.39 16.53
N ARG A 12 7.60 5.41 17.03
CA ARG A 12 6.39 5.28 17.86
C ARG A 12 5.67 4.01 17.44
N GLN A 13 5.64 3.00 18.32
CA GLN A 13 5.14 1.66 17.98
C GLN A 13 3.85 1.82 17.18
N LEU A 14 3.89 1.50 15.89
CA LEU A 14 2.70 1.43 15.03
C LEU A 14 1.97 0.14 15.40
N SER A 15 1.59 0.03 16.66
CA SER A 15 0.64 -0.95 17.14
C SER A 15 -0.62 -0.82 16.32
N GLN A 16 -1.28 -1.93 16.03
CA GLN A 16 -2.64 -1.90 15.51
C GLN A 16 -3.47 -1.05 16.47
N LYS A 17 -3.91 0.12 16.01
CA LYS A 17 -4.91 0.89 16.74
C LYS A 17 -6.26 0.34 16.35
N GLU A 18 -7.13 0.15 17.33
CA GLU A 18 -8.49 -0.32 17.10
C GLU A 18 -9.22 0.54 16.04
N ALA A 19 -8.94 1.84 16.02
CA ALA A 19 -9.46 2.78 15.03
C ALA A 19 -9.05 2.43 13.58
N ASP A 20 -7.80 2.01 13.35
CA ASP A 20 -7.32 1.66 12.00
C ASP A 20 -7.98 0.36 11.51
N ILE A 21 -8.17 -0.61 12.41
CA ILE A 21 -8.90 -1.85 12.11
C ILE A 21 -10.37 -1.54 11.80
N GLN A 22 -10.99 -0.64 12.58
CA GLN A 22 -12.37 -0.22 12.35
C GLN A 22 -12.54 0.44 10.97
N MET A 23 -11.57 1.27 10.54
CA MET A 23 -11.58 1.84 9.19
C MET A 23 -11.43 0.78 8.10
N MET A 24 -10.55 -0.21 8.28
CA MET A 24 -10.38 -1.31 7.32
C MET A 24 -11.63 -2.20 7.21
N LEU A 25 -12.32 -2.43 8.33
CA LEU A 25 -13.59 -3.15 8.37
C LEU A 25 -14.70 -2.35 7.67
N ALA A 26 -14.82 -1.06 7.98
CA ALA A 26 -15.81 -0.17 7.35
C ALA A 26 -15.60 -0.05 5.83
N ALA A 27 -14.34 -0.06 5.37
CA ALA A 27 -13.98 -0.05 3.96
C ALA A 27 -14.06 -1.44 3.28
N ASN A 28 -14.49 -2.49 3.99
CA ASN A 28 -14.62 -3.85 3.48
C ASN A 28 -13.33 -4.47 2.89
N VAL A 29 -12.15 -4.05 3.37
CA VAL A 29 -10.83 -4.48 2.84
C VAL A 29 -10.58 -5.99 3.04
N HIS A 30 -11.22 -6.59 4.04
CA HIS A 30 -11.10 -8.01 4.36
C HIS A 30 -11.87 -8.92 3.41
N LEU A 31 -12.77 -8.37 2.58
CA LEU A 31 -13.53 -9.13 1.58
C LEU A 31 -12.66 -9.35 0.34
N GLY A 32 -12.29 -10.59 0.08
CA GLY A 32 -11.58 -11.00 -1.13
C GLY A 32 -12.53 -11.33 -2.29
N THR A 33 -12.02 -12.13 -3.23
CA THR A 33 -12.78 -12.61 -4.39
C THR A 33 -13.13 -14.09 -4.23
N LYS A 34 -13.82 -14.67 -5.22
CA LYS A 34 -14.16 -16.10 -5.25
C LYS A 34 -12.97 -17.00 -5.65
N ASN A 35 -11.98 -16.44 -6.33
CA ASN A 35 -10.82 -17.16 -6.85
C ASN A 35 -9.61 -16.83 -5.98
N CYS A 36 -8.84 -17.85 -5.60
CA CYS A 36 -7.60 -17.68 -4.85
C CYS A 36 -6.45 -18.32 -5.62
N ASP A 37 -5.30 -17.63 -5.63
CA ASP A 37 -4.02 -18.20 -6.04
C ASP A 37 -3.38 -18.96 -4.86
N PHE A 38 -2.68 -20.05 -5.14
CA PHE A 38 -2.00 -20.87 -4.13
C PHE A 38 -1.06 -20.04 -3.24
N GLN A 39 -0.34 -19.08 -3.82
CA GLN A 39 0.57 -18.23 -3.03
C GLN A 39 -0.17 -17.32 -2.04
N MET A 40 -1.43 -16.98 -2.33
CA MET A 40 -2.27 -16.09 -1.53
C MET A 40 -2.98 -16.81 -0.37
N GLU A 41 -3.01 -18.14 -0.35
CA GLU A 41 -3.66 -18.94 0.70
C GLU A 41 -3.15 -18.59 2.10
N ARG A 42 -1.86 -18.24 2.22
CA ARG A 42 -1.23 -17.84 3.49
C ARG A 42 -1.86 -16.59 4.12
N TYR A 43 -2.53 -15.74 3.34
CA TYR A 43 -3.20 -14.53 3.82
C TYR A 43 -4.69 -14.74 4.09
N ILE A 44 -5.25 -15.89 3.69
CA ILE A 44 -6.66 -16.20 3.87
C ILE A 44 -6.89 -16.67 5.31
N PHE A 45 -7.98 -16.17 5.90
CA PHE A 45 -8.46 -16.63 7.20
C PHE A 45 -9.48 -17.76 7.04
N LYS A 46 -10.53 -17.53 6.24
CA LYS A 46 -11.63 -18.48 6.05
C LYS A 46 -12.34 -18.22 4.73
N ARG A 47 -13.00 -19.24 4.18
CA ARG A 47 -13.96 -19.10 3.07
C ARG A 47 -15.39 -19.01 3.61
N ARG A 48 -16.16 -18.01 3.17
CA ARG A 48 -17.58 -17.87 3.49
C ARG A 48 -18.41 -18.85 2.63
N ASN A 49 -19.63 -19.16 3.09
CA ASN A 49 -20.58 -20.02 2.37
C ASN A 49 -20.89 -19.53 0.95
N ASP A 50 -20.83 -18.22 0.71
CA ASP A 50 -21.02 -17.58 -0.61
C ASP A 50 -19.83 -17.82 -1.58
N GLY A 51 -18.80 -18.52 -1.12
CA GLY A 51 -17.59 -18.82 -1.86
C GLY A 51 -16.52 -17.72 -1.85
N ILE A 52 -16.78 -16.59 -1.17
CA ILE A 52 -15.84 -15.47 -1.02
C ILE A 52 -14.77 -15.80 0.02
N TYR A 53 -13.51 -15.51 -0.29
CA TYR A 53 -12.40 -15.63 0.66
C TYR A 53 -12.28 -14.40 1.54
N ILE A 54 -12.12 -14.62 2.85
CA ILE A 54 -11.88 -13.58 3.85
C ILE A 54 -10.38 -13.50 4.12
N ILE A 55 -9.81 -12.31 4.01
CA ILE A 55 -8.39 -12.03 4.23
C ILE A 55 -8.15 -11.70 5.71
N ASN A 56 -7.05 -12.19 6.28
CA ASN A 56 -6.66 -11.88 7.66
C ASN A 56 -6.08 -10.47 7.77
N LEU A 57 -6.82 -9.57 8.43
CA LEU A 57 -6.42 -8.18 8.65
C LEU A 57 -5.11 -8.03 9.46
N GLY A 58 -4.82 -8.96 10.37
CA GLY A 58 -3.57 -8.95 11.13
C GLY A 58 -2.35 -9.07 10.22
N LYS A 59 -2.40 -10.03 9.29
CA LYS A 59 -1.34 -10.22 8.29
C LYS A 59 -1.28 -9.07 7.27
N THR A 60 -2.43 -8.49 6.92
CA THR A 60 -2.49 -7.30 6.05
C THR A 60 -1.79 -6.11 6.70
N TRP A 61 -2.00 -5.88 8.00
CA TRP A 61 -1.36 -4.79 8.73
C TRP A 61 0.17 -4.90 8.74
N GLU A 62 0.70 -6.10 9.01
CA GLU A 62 2.15 -6.35 8.99
C GLU A 62 2.76 -6.01 7.63
N LYS A 63 2.07 -6.37 6.54
CA LYS A 63 2.52 -6.06 5.17
C LYS A 63 2.41 -4.57 4.84
N LEU A 64 1.36 -3.90 5.30
CA LEU A 64 1.22 -2.44 5.15
C LEU A 64 2.36 -1.70 5.86
N GLN A 65 2.70 -2.11 7.08
CA GLN A 65 3.79 -1.50 7.83
C GLN A 65 5.15 -1.72 7.15
N LEU A 66 5.39 -2.93 6.62
CA LEU A 66 6.59 -3.23 5.85
C LEU A 66 6.68 -2.35 4.59
N ALA A 67 5.59 -2.25 3.83
CA ALA A 67 5.53 -1.43 2.62
C ALA A 67 5.81 0.05 2.91
N ALA A 68 5.22 0.60 3.98
CA ALA A 68 5.47 1.98 4.39
C ALA A 68 6.95 2.24 4.68
N ARG A 69 7.63 1.30 5.35
CA ARG A 69 9.08 1.42 5.63
C ARG A 69 9.92 1.43 4.34
N VAL A 70 9.57 0.59 3.37
CA VAL A 70 10.28 0.55 2.08
C VAL A 70 10.09 1.86 1.30
N ILE A 71 8.87 2.40 1.30
CA ILE A 71 8.56 3.67 0.62
C ILE A 71 9.34 4.83 1.26
N VAL A 72 9.36 4.92 2.59
CA VAL A 72 10.07 5.99 3.33
C VAL A 72 11.59 5.89 3.19
N ALA A 73 12.13 4.70 2.91
CA ALA A 73 13.56 4.52 2.69
C ALA A 73 14.06 5.17 1.38
N ILE A 74 13.16 5.55 0.47
CA ILE A 74 13.51 6.26 -0.77
C ILE A 74 13.76 7.73 -0.43
N GLY A 75 14.95 8.24 -0.76
CA GLY A 75 15.38 9.59 -0.40
C GLY A 75 14.57 10.70 -1.10
N ASN A 76 14.27 10.52 -2.40
CA ASN A 76 13.48 11.47 -3.18
C ASN A 76 12.06 10.93 -3.41
N PRO A 77 11.01 11.57 -2.85
CA PRO A 77 9.64 11.10 -3.03
C PRO A 77 9.13 11.19 -4.48
N GLN A 78 9.71 12.06 -5.30
CA GLN A 78 9.33 12.23 -6.71
C GLN A 78 9.69 11.02 -7.59
N ASP A 79 10.62 10.18 -7.13
CA ASP A 79 11.03 8.96 -7.85
C ASP A 79 9.98 7.85 -7.71
N ILE A 80 9.00 8.03 -6.82
CA ILE A 80 7.92 7.08 -6.60
C ILE A 80 6.77 7.42 -7.54
N ILE A 81 6.31 6.43 -8.30
CA ILE A 81 5.14 6.54 -9.17
C ILE A 81 4.00 5.69 -8.60
N VAL A 82 2.82 6.30 -8.45
CA VAL A 82 1.58 5.62 -8.06
C VAL A 82 0.61 5.63 -9.22
N GLN A 83 0.10 4.45 -9.59
CA GLN A 83 -0.73 4.30 -10.78
C GLN A 83 -1.99 3.49 -10.52
N SER A 84 -3.11 3.93 -11.12
CA SER A 84 -4.32 3.10 -11.23
C SER A 84 -5.06 3.44 -12.53
N ALA A 85 -5.33 2.41 -13.33
CA ALA A 85 -6.13 2.54 -14.54
C ALA A 85 -7.65 2.43 -14.28
N ARG A 86 -8.04 2.10 -13.04
CA ARG A 86 -9.43 1.81 -12.71
C ARG A 86 -10.10 3.05 -12.12
N PRO A 87 -11.37 3.34 -12.48
CA PRO A 87 -12.05 4.56 -12.05
C PRO A 87 -12.17 4.66 -10.52
N TYR A 88 -12.39 3.54 -9.83
CA TYR A 88 -12.45 3.50 -8.36
C TYR A 88 -11.14 3.92 -7.68
N GLY A 89 -10.00 3.75 -8.34
CA GLY A 89 -8.67 4.04 -7.78
C GLY A 89 -8.15 5.44 -8.12
N GLN A 90 -8.73 6.14 -9.09
CA GLN A 90 -8.19 7.42 -9.58
C GLN A 90 -8.08 8.47 -8.48
N ARG A 91 -9.14 8.64 -7.69
CA ARG A 91 -9.16 9.60 -6.58
C ARG A 91 -8.13 9.24 -5.51
N ALA A 92 -7.96 7.95 -5.22
CA ALA A 92 -7.01 7.50 -4.21
C ALA A 92 -5.56 7.79 -4.64
N VAL A 93 -5.22 7.54 -5.92
CA VAL A 93 -3.89 7.82 -6.48
C VAL A 93 -3.56 9.31 -6.42
N LEU A 94 -4.48 10.17 -6.85
CA LEU A 94 -4.27 11.63 -6.81
C LEU A 94 -4.09 12.16 -5.39
N LYS A 95 -4.92 11.70 -4.45
CA LYS A 95 -4.79 12.09 -3.04
C LYS A 95 -3.50 11.56 -2.42
N PHE A 96 -3.12 10.32 -2.73
CA PHE A 96 -1.90 9.73 -2.20
C PHE A 96 -0.67 10.52 -2.66
N ALA A 97 -0.55 10.79 -3.96
CA ALA A 97 0.52 11.61 -4.53
C ALA A 97 0.58 13.02 -3.91
N LEU A 98 -0.57 13.65 -3.67
CA LEU A 98 -0.61 14.96 -3.00
C LEU A 98 -0.01 14.93 -1.59
N TYR A 99 -0.27 13.88 -0.81
CA TYR A 99 0.23 13.79 0.57
C TYR A 99 1.67 13.30 0.67
N THR A 100 2.13 12.45 -0.25
CA THR A 100 3.49 11.89 -0.21
C THR A 100 4.48 12.69 -1.06
N GLY A 101 4.00 13.53 -1.98
CA GLY A 101 4.84 14.17 -2.99
C GLY A 101 5.28 13.23 -4.11
N ALA A 102 4.63 12.07 -4.26
CA ALA A 102 4.90 11.11 -5.33
C ALA A 102 4.27 11.54 -6.67
N HIS A 103 4.76 11.00 -7.78
CA HIS A 103 4.16 11.21 -9.09
C HIS A 103 2.93 10.29 -9.29
N ALA A 104 1.81 10.83 -9.76
CA ALA A 104 0.55 10.10 -9.93
C ALA A 104 0.14 9.92 -11.39
N ILE A 105 -0.12 8.67 -11.78
CA ILE A 105 -0.72 8.32 -13.07
C ILE A 105 -2.13 7.76 -12.81
N ALA A 106 -3.13 8.65 -12.81
CA ALA A 106 -4.54 8.29 -12.62
C ALA A 106 -5.28 7.96 -13.94
N ARG A 107 -4.57 7.99 -15.07
CA ARG A 107 -5.13 7.71 -16.40
C ARG A 107 -4.71 6.32 -16.89
N ARG A 108 -5.17 5.94 -18.09
CA ARG A 108 -4.68 4.74 -18.78
C ARG A 108 -3.16 4.79 -18.88
N HIS A 109 -2.51 3.68 -18.53
CA HIS A 109 -1.07 3.52 -18.72
C HIS A 109 -0.73 3.61 -20.20
N THR A 110 0.21 4.49 -20.56
CA THR A 110 0.74 4.53 -21.92
C THR A 110 1.87 3.49 -22.01
N PRO A 111 1.78 2.50 -22.91
CA PRO A 111 2.88 1.56 -23.10
C PRO A 111 4.17 2.30 -23.43
N GLY A 112 5.28 1.93 -22.78
CA GLY A 112 6.58 2.58 -22.96
C GLY A 112 6.94 3.60 -21.87
N THR A 113 6.03 3.98 -20.97
CA THR A 113 6.32 4.98 -19.91
C THR A 113 7.50 4.60 -19.02
N PHE A 114 7.73 3.31 -18.73
CA PHE A 114 8.85 2.88 -17.89
C PHE A 114 10.07 2.38 -18.68
N THR A 115 9.93 2.10 -19.97
CA THR A 115 10.96 1.39 -20.75
C THR A 115 11.57 2.24 -21.87
N ASN A 116 10.86 3.25 -22.34
CA ASN A 116 11.34 4.11 -23.42
C ASN A 116 11.90 5.41 -22.84
N THR A 117 13.23 5.55 -22.88
CA THR A 117 13.95 6.75 -22.39
C THR A 117 13.66 8.01 -23.19
N GLN A 118 13.17 7.88 -24.42
CA GLN A 118 12.78 9.00 -25.29
C GLN A 118 11.28 9.36 -25.15
N PHE A 119 10.55 8.66 -24.28
CA PHE A 119 9.13 8.92 -24.08
C PHE A 119 8.94 10.19 -23.24
N ASN A 120 8.58 11.28 -23.91
CA ASN A 120 8.20 12.53 -23.25
C ASN A 120 6.68 12.54 -23.04
N SER A 121 6.24 12.59 -21.78
CA SER A 121 4.83 12.60 -21.37
C SER A 121 4.50 13.80 -20.49
#